data_AF-A0A927J4H1-F1
#
_entry.id   AF-A0A927J4H1-F1
#
_cell.length_a   1.000
_cell.length_b   1.000
_cell.length_c   1.000
_cell.angle_alpha   90.00
_cell.angle_beta   90.00
_cell.angle_gamma   90.00
#
_symmetry.space_group_name_H-M   'P 1'
#
loop_
_entity.id
_entity.type
_entity.pdbx_description
1 polymer ?
#
loop_
_entity_poly.entity_id
_entity_poly.type
_entity_poly.pdbx_seq_one_letter_code
_entity_poly.pdbx_strand_id
1 'polypeptide(L)'
;MKKTLRSNSLLLLITIFSVLGVKAQITIGAGIEPNGGALLDLKEFAAGSLNSNNETSTKGMLYPRVELLDIYKKELHPMYDVAGTSYNTNKVVLKKNHIGLIVFNVTNSVYFSSGLYLWNGEEWRRLEDSPLLESKISDLLCAGALMTPSSYTAGTPFDGVLRISYIGGTGGGYEGTATSAPVNGLQIERLEGRLAIGGGEVLYRVFGTPTVSSPTTTTFPISFLDKTCNITVGSGVSSVNIRNLSADVLVTSPYANDSPGTANQLAFGDITITEAGSYAFSLRLYGKISIDDTKRWPFYIYLQKNNKTTVLDAAEIDLVTVPTGGYPDYSYSITLGGVFDVNDKVLISMHRPAGSLTGLYPVPTWTLSKGFSSNSPVRTSLIYWKL
;
A
#
# COMPACT_ATOMS: atom_id res chain seq x y z
N MET A 1 10.54 49.68 87.94
CA MET A 1 9.31 50.05 87.20
C MET A 1 9.33 49.36 85.84
N LYS A 2 8.58 48.25 85.70
CA LYS A 2 8.50 47.41 84.49
C LYS A 2 7.72 48.14 83.39
N LYS A 3 8.20 48.15 82.15
CA LYS A 3 7.38 48.36 80.94
C LYS A 3 7.60 47.21 79.98
N THR A 4 6.69 46.26 80.02
CA THR A 4 6.48 45.17 79.09
C THR A 4 5.99 45.72 77.75
N LEU A 5 6.85 45.70 76.73
CA LEU A 5 6.42 45.86 75.34
C LEU A 5 5.90 44.51 74.81
N ARG A 6 4.73 44.60 74.16
CA ARG A 6 3.79 43.51 73.89
C ARG A 6 4.31 42.54 72.81
N SER A 7 4.40 41.27 73.19
CA SER A 7 4.58 40.10 72.32
C SER A 7 3.29 39.74 71.55
N ASN A 8 2.74 40.66 70.76
CA ASN A 8 1.53 40.41 69.94
C ASN A 8 1.68 40.76 68.44
N SER A 9 2.78 41.38 68.00
CA SER A 9 2.96 41.75 66.58
C SER A 9 3.69 40.70 65.74
N LEU A 10 4.39 39.76 66.35
CA LEU A 10 5.15 38.72 65.62
C LEU A 10 4.27 37.51 65.24
N LEU A 11 3.21 37.24 66.00
CA LEU A 11 2.27 36.14 65.72
C LEU A 11 1.27 36.46 64.59
N LEU A 12 1.04 37.76 64.31
CA LEU A 12 0.10 38.23 63.28
C LEU A 12 0.72 38.16 61.86
N LEU A 13 2.05 38.23 61.74
CA LEU A 13 2.73 38.20 60.45
C LEU A 13 2.82 36.78 59.86
N ILE A 14 2.88 35.75 60.72
CA ILE A 14 2.97 34.34 60.30
C ILE A 14 1.59 33.73 60.04
N THR A 15 0.52 34.29 60.62
CA THR A 15 -0.87 33.85 60.37
C THR A 15 -1.50 34.46 59.11
N ILE A 16 -0.90 35.50 58.52
CA ILE A 16 -1.36 36.07 57.23
C ILE A 16 -0.86 35.25 56.03
N PHE A 17 0.17 34.41 56.19
CA PHE A 17 0.70 33.59 55.10
C PHE A 17 -0.07 32.28 54.85
N SER A 18 -1.01 31.90 55.73
CA SER A 18 -1.74 30.62 55.63
C SER A 18 -3.12 30.70 54.96
N VAL A 19 -3.54 31.89 54.48
CA VAL A 19 -4.92 32.11 53.96
C VAL A 19 -5.03 32.61 52.52
N LEU A 20 -3.91 32.76 51.80
CA LEU A 20 -3.95 32.96 50.35
C LEU A 20 -3.63 31.62 49.70
N GLY A 21 -4.66 30.95 49.18
CA GLY A 21 -4.47 29.82 48.29
C GLY A 21 -3.71 30.29 47.05
N VAL A 22 -2.38 30.15 47.07
CA VAL A 22 -1.52 30.52 45.95
C VAL A 22 -1.79 29.55 44.82
N LYS A 23 -2.73 29.88 43.94
CA LYS A 23 -2.87 29.23 42.63
C LYS A 23 -1.74 29.76 41.73
N ALA A 24 -0.50 29.37 42.03
CA ALA A 24 0.65 29.75 41.21
C ALA A 24 0.73 28.81 40.01
N GLN A 25 0.68 29.38 38.81
CA GLN A 25 1.44 28.82 37.70
C GLN A 25 2.92 29.01 38.03
N ILE A 26 3.76 28.03 37.71
CA ILE A 26 5.16 28.06 38.08
C ILE A 26 6.01 27.82 36.84
N THR A 27 7.00 28.71 36.65
CA THR A 27 8.13 28.44 35.78
C THR A 27 9.21 27.76 36.60
N ILE A 28 9.63 26.57 36.21
CA ILE A 28 10.80 25.89 36.77
C ILE A 28 11.95 26.02 35.78
N GLY A 29 13.08 26.53 36.26
CA GLY A 29 14.29 26.74 35.46
C GLY A 29 14.68 28.21 35.30
N ALA A 30 13.75 29.16 35.52
CA ALA A 30 14.01 30.60 35.42
C ALA A 30 13.02 31.45 36.24
N GLY A 31 13.45 32.64 36.66
CA GLY A 31 12.64 33.62 37.41
C GLY A 31 11.70 34.46 36.55
N ILE A 32 11.13 33.86 35.50
CA ILE A 32 10.26 34.54 34.52
C ILE A 32 8.83 34.04 34.64
N GLU A 33 7.87 34.90 34.28
CA GLU A 33 6.45 34.57 34.37
C GLU A 33 6.10 33.35 33.48
N PRO A 34 5.28 32.41 33.97
CA PRO A 34 4.77 31.30 33.17
C PRO A 34 3.97 31.80 31.97
N ASN A 35 4.03 31.07 30.86
CA ASN A 35 3.17 31.36 29.73
C ASN A 35 1.70 31.11 30.08
N GLY A 36 0.80 31.98 29.64
CA GLY A 36 -0.64 31.82 29.84
C GLY A 36 -1.13 30.47 29.31
N GLY A 37 -1.85 29.72 30.15
CA GLY A 37 -2.36 28.37 29.85
C GLY A 37 -1.48 27.22 30.36
N ALA A 38 -0.25 27.50 30.84
CA ALA A 38 0.62 26.48 31.43
C ALA A 38 0.46 26.45 32.97
N LEU A 39 0.13 25.29 33.54
CA LEU A 39 0.18 25.10 34.99
C LEU A 39 1.63 24.95 35.47
N LEU A 40 2.45 24.25 34.68
CA LEU A 40 3.88 24.06 34.87
C LEU A 40 4.58 24.43 33.56
N ASP A 41 5.50 25.39 33.62
CA ASP A 41 6.30 25.85 32.50
C ASP A 41 7.78 25.53 32.78
N LEU A 42 8.45 24.82 31.86
CA LEU A 42 9.85 24.39 32.02
C LEU A 42 10.72 25.15 31.02
N LYS A 43 11.44 26.18 31.50
CA LYS A 43 12.29 27.04 30.66
C LYS A 43 13.42 27.67 31.46
N GLU A 44 14.58 27.82 30.82
CA GLU A 44 15.77 28.49 31.36
C GLU A 44 15.83 29.98 30.96
N PHE A 45 15.15 30.37 29.88
CA PHE A 45 15.10 31.74 29.36
C PHE A 45 13.83 32.00 28.55
N ALA A 46 13.55 33.27 28.25
CA ALA A 46 12.39 33.65 27.45
C ALA A 46 12.59 33.32 25.96
N ALA A 47 11.51 33.02 25.24
CA ALA A 47 11.53 32.82 23.80
C ALA A 47 12.19 34.01 23.08
N GLY A 48 13.09 33.72 22.14
CA GLY A 48 13.82 34.72 21.39
C GLY A 48 15.13 35.21 22.03
N SER A 49 15.44 34.77 23.27
CA SER A 49 16.63 35.25 24.00
C SER A 49 17.95 34.66 23.48
N LEU A 50 17.95 33.44 22.94
CA LEU A 50 19.14 32.79 22.37
C LEU A 50 19.18 32.82 20.84
N ASN A 51 18.03 32.61 20.19
CA ASN A 51 17.92 32.56 18.73
C ASN A 51 16.51 32.92 18.27
N SER A 52 16.36 33.10 16.95
CA SER A 52 15.08 33.40 16.29
C SER A 52 14.09 32.23 16.28
N ASN A 53 14.48 31.05 16.76
CA ASN A 53 13.64 29.84 16.76
C ASN A 53 12.85 29.68 18.06
N ASN A 54 12.78 30.72 18.91
CA ASN A 54 12.07 30.69 20.19
C ASN A 54 12.54 29.57 21.13
N GLU A 55 13.83 29.23 21.10
CA GLU A 55 14.40 28.34 22.11
C GLU A 55 14.17 28.91 23.51
N THR A 56 13.79 28.05 24.47
CA THR A 56 13.51 28.41 25.86
C THR A 56 14.32 27.61 26.89
N SER A 57 15.04 26.57 26.47
CA SER A 57 15.87 25.71 27.32
C SER A 57 16.89 24.97 26.46
N THR A 58 18.09 24.74 27.01
CA THR A 58 19.12 23.85 26.44
C THR A 58 19.06 22.43 27.03
N LYS A 59 18.14 22.21 27.97
CA LYS A 59 17.94 20.97 28.73
C LYS A 59 16.56 20.36 28.48
N GLY A 60 16.48 19.04 28.55
CA GLY A 60 15.22 18.28 28.49
C GLY A 60 14.69 17.88 29.87
N MET A 61 13.56 17.17 29.88
CA MET A 61 12.96 16.57 31.08
C MET A 61 13.09 15.05 31.03
N LEU A 62 13.47 14.43 32.16
CA LEU A 62 13.42 12.97 32.31
C LEU A 62 12.02 12.53 32.73
N TYR A 63 11.49 11.51 32.07
CA TYR A 63 10.22 10.87 32.45
C TYR A 63 10.47 9.71 33.42
N PRO A 64 9.51 9.40 34.33
CA PRO A 64 9.59 8.23 35.20
C PRO A 64 9.79 6.95 34.38
N ARG A 65 10.77 6.14 34.78
CA ARG A 65 11.10 4.86 34.14
C ARG A 65 10.31 3.75 34.83
N VAL A 66 9.49 3.03 34.09
CA VAL A 66 8.58 1.98 34.62
C VAL A 66 8.65 0.70 33.80
N GLU A 67 8.23 -0.41 34.40
CA GLU A 67 8.11 -1.70 33.72
C GLU A 67 6.67 -1.94 33.27
N LEU A 68 6.37 -1.76 31.98
CA LEU A 68 5.08 -2.13 31.41
C LEU A 68 5.09 -3.61 31.03
N LEU A 69 4.06 -4.34 31.44
CA LEU A 69 3.92 -5.78 31.20
C LEU A 69 2.77 -6.06 30.25
N ASP A 70 2.97 -6.98 29.30
CA ASP A 70 2.01 -7.35 28.26
C ASP A 70 0.61 -7.70 28.81
N ILE A 71 0.58 -8.40 29.95
CA ILE A 71 -0.65 -8.80 30.65
C ILE A 71 -1.49 -7.61 31.12
N TYR A 72 -0.89 -6.42 31.24
CA TYR A 72 -1.53 -5.19 31.73
C TYR A 72 -1.55 -4.08 30.68
N LYS A 73 -1.44 -4.41 29.38
CA LYS A 73 -1.39 -3.41 28.29
C LYS A 73 -2.57 -2.43 28.23
N LYS A 74 -3.69 -2.79 28.85
CA LYS A 74 -4.91 -1.97 28.97
C LYS A 74 -5.21 -1.53 30.41
N GLU A 75 -4.25 -1.62 31.32
CA GLU A 75 -4.43 -1.30 32.74
C GLU A 75 -3.34 -0.32 33.22
N LEU A 76 -3.64 0.45 34.29
CA LEU A 76 -2.71 1.42 34.88
C LEU A 76 -1.68 0.75 35.81
N HIS A 77 -0.96 -0.24 35.28
CA HIS A 77 0.17 -0.88 35.96
C HIS A 77 1.50 -0.31 35.41
N PRO A 78 2.52 -0.05 36.25
CA PRO A 78 2.63 -0.35 37.69
C PRO A 78 2.10 0.73 38.65
N MET A 79 1.42 1.76 38.14
CA MET A 79 0.95 2.91 38.94
C MET A 79 -0.05 2.50 40.01
N TYR A 80 -0.80 1.43 39.76
CA TYR A 80 -1.72 0.80 40.68
C TYR A 80 -1.47 -0.70 40.81
N ASP A 81 -1.75 -1.23 42.00
CA ASP A 81 -1.98 -2.66 42.18
C ASP A 81 -3.33 -3.03 41.53
N VAL A 82 -3.24 -3.60 40.34
CA VAL A 82 -4.42 -3.95 39.52
C VAL A 82 -5.18 -5.18 40.06
N ALA A 83 -4.58 -5.96 40.96
CA ALA A 83 -5.27 -7.03 41.68
C ALA A 83 -5.99 -6.50 42.94
N GLY A 84 -5.60 -5.32 43.43
CA GLY A 84 -6.16 -4.69 44.62
C GLY A 84 -7.64 -4.31 44.46
N THR A 85 -8.41 -4.44 45.54
CA THR A 85 -9.84 -4.07 45.57
C THR A 85 -10.06 -2.59 45.29
N SER A 86 -9.17 -1.72 45.78
CA SER A 86 -9.23 -0.27 45.56
C SER A 86 -9.18 0.11 44.08
N TYR A 87 -8.30 -0.52 43.30
CA TYR A 87 -8.24 -0.31 41.86
C TYR A 87 -9.49 -0.86 41.19
N ASN A 88 -9.85 -2.11 41.47
CA ASN A 88 -10.98 -2.77 40.81
C ASN A 88 -12.32 -2.04 41.02
N THR A 89 -12.56 -1.47 42.20
CA THR A 89 -13.78 -0.69 42.48
C THR A 89 -13.79 0.67 41.77
N ASN A 90 -12.62 1.28 41.53
CA ASN A 90 -12.53 2.65 41.01
C ASN A 90 -11.94 2.76 39.60
N LYS A 91 -11.63 1.63 38.93
CA LYS A 91 -10.79 1.59 37.73
C LYS A 91 -11.25 2.52 36.62
N VAL A 92 -12.57 2.68 36.42
CA VAL A 92 -13.14 3.54 35.38
C VAL A 92 -12.77 5.01 35.62
N VAL A 93 -12.91 5.47 36.87
CA VAL A 93 -12.56 6.84 37.27
C VAL A 93 -11.04 7.03 37.24
N LEU A 94 -10.28 6.07 37.75
CA LEU A 94 -8.81 6.12 37.75
C LEU A 94 -8.25 6.21 36.33
N LYS A 95 -8.70 5.35 35.40
CA LYS A 95 -8.27 5.37 33.99
C LYS A 95 -8.56 6.71 33.31
N LYS A 96 -9.72 7.31 33.59
CA LYS A 96 -10.11 8.62 33.05
C LYS A 96 -9.23 9.76 33.60
N ASN A 97 -8.92 9.73 34.90
CA ASN A 97 -8.13 10.77 35.55
C ASN A 97 -6.64 10.78 35.13
N HIS A 98 -6.14 9.69 34.53
CA HIS A 98 -4.74 9.57 34.11
C HIS A 98 -4.52 9.74 32.60
N ILE A 99 -5.55 10.12 31.84
CA ILE A 99 -5.38 10.45 30.41
C ILE A 99 -4.33 11.56 30.29
N GLY A 100 -3.32 11.35 29.46
CA GLY A 100 -2.20 12.29 29.35
C GLY A 100 -0.95 11.87 30.14
N LEU A 101 -1.01 10.81 30.96
CA LEU A 101 0.16 10.31 31.69
C LEU A 101 1.22 9.77 30.73
N ILE A 102 2.46 10.26 30.85
CA ILE A 102 3.60 9.84 30.04
C ILE A 102 4.65 9.18 30.94
N VAL A 103 5.15 8.03 30.51
CA VAL A 103 6.23 7.28 31.18
C VAL A 103 7.23 6.74 30.17
N PHE A 104 8.45 6.46 30.62
CA PHE A 104 9.44 5.73 29.84
C PHE A 104 9.40 4.24 30.21
N ASN A 105 9.01 3.38 29.27
CA ASN A 105 9.04 1.94 29.45
C ASN A 105 10.47 1.39 29.28
N VAL A 106 10.88 0.52 30.21
CA VAL A 106 12.20 -0.14 30.17
C VAL A 106 12.17 -1.58 29.70
N THR A 107 10.99 -2.17 29.50
CA THR A 107 10.84 -3.59 29.12
C THR A 107 10.88 -3.77 27.60
N ASN A 108 11.27 -4.97 27.16
CA ASN A 108 11.07 -5.45 25.80
C ASN A 108 10.33 -6.79 25.86
N SER A 109 9.18 -6.87 25.21
CA SER A 109 8.23 -7.98 25.22
C SER A 109 7.49 -8.06 23.89
N VAL A 110 6.37 -8.78 23.82
CA VAL A 110 5.62 -8.94 22.57
C VAL A 110 4.87 -7.66 22.19
N TYR A 111 4.30 -6.96 23.17
CA TYR A 111 3.52 -5.73 22.93
C TYR A 111 4.24 -4.44 23.33
N PHE A 112 5.24 -4.55 24.22
CA PHE A 112 6.01 -3.40 24.68
C PHE A 112 7.44 -3.49 24.18
N SER A 113 7.97 -2.34 23.77
CA SER A 113 9.40 -2.14 23.57
C SER A 113 9.84 -0.98 24.45
N SER A 114 11.14 -0.82 24.66
CA SER A 114 11.62 0.35 25.38
C SER A 114 11.25 1.64 24.61
N GLY A 115 10.87 2.69 25.32
CA GLY A 115 10.46 3.96 24.73
C GLY A 115 9.41 4.71 25.56
N LEU A 116 8.96 5.87 25.07
CA LEU A 116 7.94 6.67 25.74
C LEU A 116 6.54 6.13 25.44
N TYR A 117 5.68 6.12 26.45
CA TYR A 117 4.28 5.69 26.34
C TYR A 117 3.36 6.71 26.98
N LEU A 118 2.25 6.99 26.29
CA LEU A 118 1.14 7.84 26.72
C LEU A 118 -0.06 6.96 27.09
N TRP A 119 -0.67 7.22 28.23
CA TRP A 119 -1.98 6.65 28.56
C TRP A 119 -3.09 7.43 27.86
N ASN A 120 -3.84 6.78 26.98
CA ASN A 120 -4.93 7.43 26.23
C ASN A 120 -6.32 7.30 26.90
N GLY A 121 -6.41 6.62 28.05
CA GLY A 121 -7.67 6.33 28.75
C GLY A 121 -8.11 4.86 28.66
N GLU A 122 -7.63 4.15 27.65
CA GLU A 122 -7.99 2.76 27.39
C GLU A 122 -6.79 1.83 27.38
N GLU A 123 -5.69 2.26 26.77
CA GLU A 123 -4.46 1.50 26.67
C GLU A 123 -3.22 2.39 26.54
N TRP A 124 -2.06 1.78 26.75
CA TRP A 124 -0.77 2.42 26.57
C TRP A 124 -0.47 2.58 25.08
N ARG A 125 -0.22 3.83 24.65
CA ARG A 125 0.17 4.17 23.28
C ARG A 125 1.64 4.56 23.27
N ARG A 126 2.45 3.81 22.53
CA ARG A 126 3.85 4.18 22.30
C ARG A 126 3.86 5.53 21.58
N LEU A 127 4.60 6.49 22.10
CA LEU A 127 4.94 7.71 21.38
C LEU A 127 6.03 7.37 20.36
N GLU A 128 6.01 8.02 19.20
CA GLU A 128 6.97 7.78 18.13
C GLU A 128 8.42 7.81 18.66
N ASP A 129 9.06 6.65 18.62
CA ASP A 129 10.50 6.46 18.87
C ASP A 129 11.14 5.91 17.59
N SER A 130 10.65 6.44 16.47
CA SER A 130 11.23 6.21 15.17
C SER A 130 12.57 6.96 15.10
N PRO A 131 13.65 6.32 14.63
CA PRO A 131 14.93 7.02 14.49
C PRO A 131 14.76 8.21 13.54
N LEU A 132 15.40 9.33 13.90
CA LEU A 132 15.49 10.53 13.06
C LEU A 132 16.40 10.22 11.87
N LEU A 133 15.83 9.58 10.85
CA LEU A 133 16.50 9.27 9.61
C LEU A 133 16.14 10.32 8.57
N GLU A 134 17.16 10.82 7.88
CA GLU A 134 16.95 11.64 6.69
C GLU A 134 16.13 10.84 5.67
N SER A 135 15.06 11.46 5.16
CA SER A 135 14.22 10.85 4.12
C SER A 135 14.95 10.85 2.80
N LYS A 136 15.38 9.67 2.36
CA LYS A 136 16.07 9.46 1.09
C LYS A 136 15.55 8.21 0.39
N ILE A 137 15.48 8.27 -0.92
CA ILE A 137 15.22 7.14 -1.82
C ILE A 137 16.34 7.04 -2.86
N SER A 138 16.56 5.86 -3.41
CA SER A 138 17.47 5.66 -4.52
C SER A 138 16.84 6.06 -5.84
N ASP A 139 15.58 5.68 -6.07
CA ASP A 139 14.86 6.03 -7.29
C ASP A 139 13.33 6.05 -7.10
N LEU A 140 12.63 6.76 -7.99
CA LEU A 140 11.18 6.89 -8.04
C LEU A 140 10.64 6.28 -9.35
N LEU A 141 9.88 5.19 -9.24
CA LEU A 141 9.43 4.37 -10.37
C LEU A 141 8.13 4.90 -10.98
N CYS A 142 8.23 6.06 -11.61
CA CYS A 142 7.09 6.80 -12.15
C CYS A 142 6.30 6.09 -13.25
N ALA A 143 6.97 5.25 -14.05
CA ALA A 143 6.31 4.48 -15.11
C ALA A 143 5.27 3.48 -14.59
N GLY A 144 5.43 3.01 -13.34
CA GLY A 144 4.51 2.07 -12.68
C GLY A 144 3.46 2.74 -11.79
N ALA A 145 3.23 4.05 -11.94
CA ALA A 145 2.29 4.76 -11.08
C ALA A 145 0.85 4.28 -11.31
N LEU A 146 0.15 4.06 -10.21
CA LEU A 146 -1.18 3.44 -10.20
C LEU A 146 -2.21 4.39 -9.58
N MET A 147 -3.24 4.75 -10.34
CA MET A 147 -4.36 5.56 -9.85
C MET A 147 -5.59 4.68 -9.57
N THR A 148 -6.21 4.87 -8.41
CA THR A 148 -7.45 4.19 -8.02
C THR A 148 -8.48 5.22 -7.56
N PRO A 149 -9.65 5.35 -8.24
CA PRO A 149 -10.02 4.70 -9.50
C PRO A 149 -9.11 5.11 -10.68
N SER A 150 -8.94 4.25 -11.69
CA SER A 150 -8.01 4.50 -12.81
C SER A 150 -8.59 5.37 -13.95
N SER A 151 -9.87 5.73 -13.85
CA SER A 151 -10.59 6.53 -14.83
C SER A 151 -11.45 7.60 -14.16
N TYR A 152 -11.75 8.65 -14.92
CA TYR A 152 -12.61 9.75 -14.49
C TYR A 152 -13.51 10.23 -15.64
N THR A 153 -14.63 10.87 -15.29
CA THR A 153 -15.63 11.37 -16.24
C THR A 153 -15.75 12.88 -16.11
N ALA A 154 -15.73 13.58 -17.25
CA ALA A 154 -15.91 15.03 -17.29
C ALA A 154 -17.18 15.48 -16.54
N GLY A 155 -17.06 16.55 -15.75
CA GLY A 155 -18.17 17.13 -14.99
C GLY A 155 -18.60 16.35 -13.75
N THR A 156 -18.00 15.18 -13.46
CA THR A 156 -18.32 14.39 -12.26
C THR A 156 -17.22 14.57 -11.21
N PRO A 157 -17.53 14.88 -9.94
CA PRO A 157 -16.51 14.94 -8.89
C PRO A 157 -15.68 13.64 -8.83
N PHE A 158 -14.37 13.80 -8.74
CA PHE A 158 -13.40 12.72 -8.64
C PHE A 158 -12.59 12.88 -7.35
N ASP A 159 -12.33 11.77 -6.68
CA ASP A 159 -11.44 11.66 -5.52
C ASP A 159 -10.80 10.28 -5.56
N GLY A 160 -9.48 10.25 -5.77
CA GLY A 160 -8.72 9.04 -5.98
C GLY A 160 -7.33 9.11 -5.36
N VAL A 161 -6.69 7.94 -5.28
CA VAL A 161 -5.33 7.80 -4.75
C VAL A 161 -4.40 7.39 -5.87
N LEU A 162 -3.34 8.17 -6.07
CA LEU A 162 -2.23 7.85 -6.94
C LEU A 162 -1.08 7.29 -6.09
N ARG A 163 -0.59 6.11 -6.46
CA ARG A 163 0.53 5.43 -5.82
C ARG A 163 1.73 5.44 -6.75
N ILE A 164 2.89 5.80 -6.23
CA ILE A 164 4.15 5.78 -6.98
C ILE A 164 5.17 5.00 -6.17
N SER A 165 5.68 3.91 -6.74
CA SER A 165 6.67 3.07 -6.08
C SER A 165 8.04 3.74 -6.07
N TYR A 166 8.83 3.50 -5.02
CA TYR A 166 10.23 3.89 -4.91
C TYR A 166 11.07 2.71 -4.42
N ILE A 167 12.39 2.83 -4.59
CA ILE A 167 13.38 1.87 -4.08
C ILE A 167 14.43 2.57 -3.21
N GLY A 168 15.04 1.83 -2.30
CA GLY A 168 16.11 2.31 -1.43
C GLY A 168 15.69 3.37 -0.39
N GLY A 169 14.45 3.29 0.10
CA GLY A 169 13.95 4.11 1.19
C GLY A 169 14.69 3.87 2.50
N THR A 170 14.91 4.94 3.27
CA THR A 170 15.71 4.93 4.50
C THR A 170 14.89 4.68 5.77
N GLY A 171 13.56 4.77 5.71
CA GLY A 171 12.74 4.84 6.93
C GLY A 171 12.52 6.25 7.47
N GLY A 172 12.97 7.30 6.78
CA GLY A 172 12.69 8.68 7.19
C GLY A 172 11.22 9.09 7.03
N GLY A 173 10.75 10.04 7.84
CA GLY A 173 9.44 10.67 7.70
C GLY A 173 9.44 11.79 6.65
N TYR A 174 8.37 11.94 5.88
CA TYR A 174 8.24 12.98 4.86
C TYR A 174 6.90 13.70 4.98
N GLU A 175 6.93 15.00 4.74
CA GLU A 175 5.77 15.88 4.83
C GLU A 175 4.87 15.76 3.60
N GLY A 176 3.59 16.12 3.76
CA GLY A 176 2.69 16.33 2.65
C GLY A 176 3.09 17.53 1.77
N THR A 177 2.32 17.81 0.73
CA THR A 177 2.42 19.07 -0.02
C THR A 177 1.11 19.82 0.01
N ALA A 178 1.16 21.12 -0.22
CA ALA A 178 -0.02 21.87 -0.62
C ALA A 178 -0.58 21.33 -1.95
N THR A 179 -1.87 21.56 -2.16
CA THR A 179 -2.57 21.21 -3.39
C THR A 179 -2.01 21.95 -4.61
N SER A 180 -1.83 21.23 -5.72
CA SER A 180 -1.38 21.81 -6.99
C SER A 180 -2.41 22.75 -7.64
N ALA A 181 -1.97 23.53 -8.62
CA ALA A 181 -2.89 24.14 -9.58
C ALA A 181 -3.66 23.05 -10.35
N PRO A 182 -4.92 23.32 -10.75
CA PRO A 182 -5.73 22.35 -11.48
C PRO A 182 -5.22 22.13 -12.91
N VAL A 183 -5.11 20.87 -13.32
CA VAL A 183 -4.85 20.42 -14.69
C VAL A 183 -6.05 19.60 -15.13
N ASN A 184 -6.72 20.00 -16.22
CA ASN A 184 -7.99 19.41 -16.66
C ASN A 184 -9.04 19.31 -15.53
N GLY A 185 -9.09 20.28 -14.62
CA GLY A 185 -10.02 20.29 -13.48
C GLY A 185 -9.68 19.33 -12.33
N LEU A 186 -8.54 18.63 -12.42
CA LEU A 186 -8.00 17.78 -11.36
C LEU A 186 -6.78 18.43 -10.70
N GLN A 187 -6.68 18.27 -9.38
CA GLN A 187 -5.57 18.73 -8.56
C GLN A 187 -4.92 17.53 -7.87
N ILE A 188 -3.68 17.71 -7.42
CA ILE A 188 -2.92 16.67 -6.73
C ILE A 188 -2.21 17.22 -5.50
N GLU A 189 -2.16 16.43 -4.44
CA GLU A 189 -1.39 16.71 -3.22
C GLU A 189 -0.71 15.43 -2.70
N ARG A 190 0.53 15.55 -2.20
CA ARG A 190 1.21 14.45 -1.52
C ARG A 190 0.68 14.32 -0.11
N LEU A 191 0.36 13.11 0.30
CA LEU A 191 0.03 12.81 1.69
C LEU A 191 1.31 12.67 2.52
N GLU A 192 1.33 13.16 3.76
CA GLU A 192 2.44 12.92 4.68
C GLU A 192 2.60 11.42 4.98
N GLY A 193 3.79 11.00 5.35
CA GLY A 193 4.03 9.59 5.67
C GLY A 193 5.47 9.28 6.05
N ARG A 194 5.79 7.99 5.98
CA ARG A 194 7.13 7.46 6.29
C ARG A 194 7.58 6.51 5.21
N LEU A 195 8.86 6.60 4.85
CA LEU A 195 9.46 5.66 3.91
C LEU A 195 9.50 4.25 4.53
N ALA A 196 9.28 3.23 3.73
CA ALA A 196 9.68 1.88 4.05
C ALA A 196 11.21 1.75 3.93
N ILE A 197 11.81 0.83 4.70
CA ILE A 197 13.22 0.47 4.51
C ILE A 197 13.32 -0.41 3.25
N GLY A 198 14.04 0.06 2.23
CA GLY A 198 14.11 -0.62 0.93
C GLY A 198 13.03 -0.14 -0.05
N GLY A 199 12.15 -1.02 -0.51
CA GLY A 199 11.09 -0.67 -1.47
C GLY A 199 9.79 -0.21 -0.78
N GLY A 200 9.09 0.77 -1.36
CA GLY A 200 7.81 1.23 -0.83
C GLY A 200 7.04 2.10 -1.82
N GLU A 201 5.94 2.70 -1.37
CA GLU A 201 5.07 3.57 -2.19
C GLU A 201 4.92 4.94 -1.52
N VAL A 202 4.92 6.00 -2.32
CA VAL A 202 4.47 7.33 -1.91
C VAL A 202 3.05 7.55 -2.43
N LEU A 203 2.20 8.15 -1.59
CA LEU A 203 0.79 8.35 -1.85
C LEU A 203 0.49 9.81 -2.16
N TYR A 204 -0.32 10.01 -3.20
CA TYR A 204 -0.90 11.29 -3.56
C TYR A 204 -2.41 11.16 -3.63
N ARG A 205 -3.12 12.20 -3.20
CA ARG A 205 -4.55 12.33 -3.44
C ARG A 205 -4.76 13.16 -4.70
N VAL A 206 -5.58 12.64 -5.62
CA VAL A 206 -5.97 13.31 -6.86
C VAL A 206 -7.47 13.58 -6.79
N PHE A 207 -7.87 14.84 -6.86
CA PHE A 207 -9.27 15.22 -6.65
C PHE A 207 -9.67 16.44 -7.48
N GLY A 208 -10.98 16.65 -7.65
CA GLY A 208 -11.52 17.80 -8.36
C GLY A 208 -12.73 17.44 -9.21
N THR A 209 -13.01 18.24 -10.24
CA THR A 209 -14.05 17.93 -11.23
C THR A 209 -13.39 17.97 -12.61
N PRO A 210 -13.11 16.80 -13.21
CA PRO A 210 -12.42 16.72 -14.49
C PRO A 210 -13.15 17.50 -15.59
N THR A 211 -12.41 18.16 -16.47
CA THR A 211 -12.94 18.78 -17.68
C THR A 211 -12.88 17.86 -18.89
N VAL A 212 -12.22 16.71 -18.75
CA VAL A 212 -12.08 15.66 -19.78
C VAL A 212 -12.44 14.30 -19.19
N SER A 213 -12.89 13.38 -20.02
CA SER A 213 -13.14 11.98 -19.62
C SER A 213 -12.00 11.08 -20.09
N SER A 214 -11.71 10.04 -19.31
CA SER A 214 -10.89 8.92 -19.78
C SER A 214 -11.41 8.38 -21.12
N PRO A 215 -10.53 7.97 -22.06
CA PRO A 215 -9.08 7.79 -21.92
C PRO A 215 -8.23 9.05 -22.12
N THR A 216 -8.84 10.25 -22.19
CA THR A 216 -8.07 11.51 -22.27
C THR A 216 -7.25 11.68 -20.99
N THR A 217 -5.93 11.71 -21.15
CA THR A 217 -5.02 11.70 -20.01
C THR A 217 -4.80 13.09 -19.41
N THR A 218 -4.41 13.10 -18.14
CA THR A 218 -3.96 14.29 -17.41
C THR A 218 -2.56 14.02 -16.89
N THR A 219 -1.63 14.95 -17.11
CA THR A 219 -0.22 14.77 -16.69
C THR A 219 0.11 15.70 -15.53
N PHE A 220 0.66 15.14 -14.46
CA PHE A 220 1.11 15.89 -13.29
C PHE A 220 2.63 15.82 -13.16
N PRO A 221 3.32 16.97 -13.01
CA PRO A 221 4.72 16.97 -12.60
C PRO A 221 4.80 16.59 -11.11
N ILE A 222 5.58 15.57 -10.81
CA ILE A 222 5.82 15.06 -9.46
C ILE A 222 7.24 15.40 -9.06
N SER A 223 7.38 15.92 -7.85
CA SER A 223 8.66 16.03 -7.13
C SER A 223 8.53 15.32 -5.79
N PHE A 224 9.34 14.30 -5.56
CA PHE A 224 9.41 13.60 -4.29
C PHE A 224 10.88 13.45 -3.88
N LEU A 225 11.23 14.09 -2.77
CA LEU A 225 12.63 14.23 -2.33
C LEU A 225 13.49 14.84 -3.44
N ASP A 226 14.59 14.21 -3.81
CA ASP A 226 15.50 14.64 -4.88
C ASP A 226 15.13 14.09 -6.27
N LYS A 227 13.96 13.46 -6.42
CA LYS A 227 13.49 12.86 -7.67
C LYS A 227 12.33 13.63 -8.28
N THR A 228 12.31 13.72 -9.60
CA THR A 228 11.24 14.39 -10.35
C THR A 228 10.85 13.59 -11.59
N CYS A 229 9.56 13.57 -11.92
CA CYS A 229 9.04 12.93 -13.12
C CYS A 229 7.65 13.46 -13.49
N ASN A 230 7.15 13.12 -14.68
CA ASN A 230 5.77 13.40 -15.07
C ASN A 230 4.95 12.11 -14.98
N ILE A 231 3.82 12.15 -14.28
CA ILE A 231 2.87 11.04 -14.18
C ILE A 231 1.64 11.34 -15.02
N THR A 232 1.29 10.39 -15.89
CA THR A 232 0.11 10.46 -16.74
C THR A 232 -0.99 9.60 -16.15
N VAL A 233 -2.13 10.18 -15.83
CA VAL A 233 -3.31 9.50 -15.29
C VAL A 233 -4.51 9.60 -16.23
N GLY A 234 -5.54 8.78 -15.98
CA GLY A 234 -6.80 8.87 -16.73
C GLY A 234 -6.80 8.17 -18.09
N SER A 235 -5.75 7.42 -18.42
CA SER A 235 -5.70 6.54 -19.59
C SER A 235 -6.73 5.40 -19.50
N GLY A 236 -7.29 5.13 -18.32
CA GLY A 236 -8.19 4.01 -18.06
C GLY A 236 -7.48 2.66 -17.97
N VAL A 237 -6.18 2.59 -18.27
CA VAL A 237 -5.36 1.37 -18.17
C VAL A 237 -4.65 1.30 -16.83
N SER A 238 -5.40 0.85 -15.83
CA SER A 238 -4.81 0.07 -14.73
C SER A 238 -5.68 -1.15 -14.44
N SER A 239 -6.27 -1.70 -15.49
CA SER A 239 -7.15 -2.85 -15.41
C SER A 239 -6.41 -4.08 -15.91
N VAL A 240 -6.22 -5.04 -15.02
CA VAL A 240 -6.10 -6.44 -15.42
C VAL A 240 -7.22 -6.73 -16.42
N ASN A 241 -6.86 -7.03 -17.66
CA ASN A 241 -7.84 -7.26 -18.71
C ASN A 241 -8.13 -8.75 -18.79
N ILE A 242 -9.41 -9.12 -18.70
CA ILE A 242 -9.85 -10.51 -18.79
C ILE A 242 -10.58 -10.72 -20.12
N ARG A 243 -10.27 -11.84 -20.79
CA ARG A 243 -10.96 -12.33 -22.00
C ARG A 243 -11.27 -13.81 -21.84
N ASN A 244 -12.43 -14.22 -22.35
CA ASN A 244 -12.80 -15.62 -22.52
C ASN A 244 -12.85 -15.91 -24.03
N LEU A 245 -12.83 -17.19 -24.41
CA LEU A 245 -13.14 -17.52 -25.81
C LEU A 245 -14.58 -17.11 -26.15
N SER A 246 -14.81 -16.62 -27.36
CA SER A 246 -16.14 -16.34 -27.90
C SER A 246 -16.81 -17.59 -28.50
N ALA A 247 -16.00 -18.58 -28.89
CA ALA A 247 -16.43 -19.87 -29.44
C ALA A 247 -15.47 -20.98 -29.00
N ASP A 248 -15.95 -22.23 -28.96
CA ASP A 248 -15.06 -23.38 -28.80
C ASP A 248 -14.08 -23.44 -29.98
N VAL A 249 -12.84 -23.83 -29.71
CA VAL A 249 -11.78 -23.87 -30.72
C VAL A 249 -11.19 -25.26 -30.79
N LEU A 250 -11.36 -25.94 -31.93
CA LEU A 250 -10.69 -27.20 -32.21
C LEU A 250 -9.30 -26.95 -32.81
N VAL A 251 -8.26 -27.38 -32.09
CA VAL A 251 -6.87 -27.31 -32.56
C VAL A 251 -6.57 -28.50 -33.48
N THR A 252 -6.60 -28.26 -34.79
CA THR A 252 -6.42 -29.28 -35.84
C THR A 252 -5.13 -29.15 -36.62
N SER A 253 -4.53 -27.96 -36.67
CA SER A 253 -3.32 -27.70 -37.45
C SER A 253 -2.13 -28.41 -36.79
N PRO A 254 -1.48 -29.35 -37.50
CA PRO A 254 -0.30 -30.02 -36.97
C PRO A 254 0.87 -29.04 -36.85
N TYR A 255 1.73 -29.28 -35.87
CA TYR A 255 3.04 -28.66 -35.85
C TYR A 255 3.83 -29.09 -37.09
N ALA A 256 4.43 -28.11 -37.76
CA ALA A 256 5.36 -28.29 -38.86
C ALA A 256 6.55 -27.36 -38.63
N ASN A 257 7.76 -27.81 -38.99
CA ASN A 257 9.01 -27.07 -38.79
C ASN A 257 8.83 -25.59 -39.19
N ASP A 258 8.91 -24.70 -38.20
CA ASP A 258 8.86 -23.24 -38.33
C ASP A 258 7.64 -22.67 -39.08
N SER A 259 6.45 -23.22 -38.84
CA SER A 259 5.20 -22.73 -39.45
C SER A 259 4.17 -22.12 -38.49
N PRO A 260 4.55 -21.23 -37.55
CA PRO A 260 3.62 -20.68 -36.54
C PRO A 260 2.45 -19.90 -37.18
N GLY A 261 2.63 -19.34 -38.38
CA GLY A 261 1.57 -18.66 -39.14
C GLY A 261 0.35 -19.53 -39.47
N THR A 262 0.49 -20.86 -39.46
CA THR A 262 -0.60 -21.81 -39.76
C THR A 262 -1.41 -22.23 -38.53
N ALA A 263 -0.94 -21.90 -37.33
CA ALA A 263 -1.55 -22.33 -36.08
C ALA A 263 -3.02 -21.87 -35.96
N ASN A 264 -3.87 -22.69 -35.35
CA ASN A 264 -5.27 -22.33 -35.12
C ASN A 264 -5.33 -21.11 -34.19
N GLN A 265 -5.95 -20.02 -34.64
CA GLN A 265 -6.12 -18.84 -33.79
C GLN A 265 -7.18 -19.12 -32.73
N LEU A 266 -6.87 -18.75 -31.49
CA LEU A 266 -7.83 -18.83 -30.39
C LEU A 266 -8.78 -17.63 -30.44
N ALA A 267 -10.06 -17.89 -30.16
CA ALA A 267 -11.14 -16.93 -30.34
C ALA A 267 -11.33 -15.97 -29.14
N PHE A 268 -10.29 -15.27 -28.69
CA PHE A 268 -10.39 -14.30 -27.59
C PHE A 268 -11.03 -12.94 -27.97
N GLY A 269 -11.52 -12.82 -29.20
CA GLY A 269 -11.96 -11.55 -29.78
C GLY A 269 -10.80 -10.65 -30.16
N ASP A 270 -11.11 -9.43 -30.61
CA ASP A 270 -10.09 -8.44 -30.94
C ASP A 270 -9.43 -7.90 -29.67
N ILE A 271 -8.11 -8.03 -29.59
CA ILE A 271 -7.27 -7.41 -28.56
C ILE A 271 -6.32 -6.46 -29.29
N THR A 272 -6.55 -5.16 -29.11
CA THR A 272 -5.73 -4.11 -29.72
C THR A 272 -4.98 -3.37 -28.62
N ILE A 273 -3.68 -3.23 -28.79
CA ILE A 273 -2.81 -2.52 -27.85
C ILE A 273 -3.03 -1.01 -28.00
N THR A 274 -3.40 -0.35 -26.92
CA THR A 274 -3.65 1.10 -26.89
C THR A 274 -2.43 1.90 -26.43
N GLU A 275 -1.42 1.23 -25.88
CA GLU A 275 -0.22 1.87 -25.34
C GLU A 275 0.99 0.99 -25.65
N ALA A 276 2.05 1.56 -26.22
CA ALA A 276 3.26 0.79 -26.49
C ALA A 276 3.92 0.33 -25.18
N GLY A 277 4.58 -0.83 -25.20
CA GLY A 277 5.34 -1.36 -24.07
C GLY A 277 5.33 -2.87 -23.98
N SER A 278 5.82 -3.37 -22.84
CA SER A 278 5.86 -4.80 -22.53
C SER A 278 4.54 -5.24 -21.92
N TYR A 279 4.03 -6.40 -22.34
CA TYR A 279 2.80 -6.99 -21.85
C TYR A 279 3.00 -8.45 -21.47
N ALA A 280 2.30 -8.89 -20.43
CA ALA A 280 2.19 -10.29 -20.06
C ALA A 280 0.77 -10.81 -20.33
N PHE A 281 0.69 -12.04 -20.80
CA PHE A 281 -0.54 -12.77 -21.13
C PHE A 281 -0.55 -14.08 -20.37
N SER A 282 -1.36 -14.17 -19.31
CA SER A 282 -1.56 -15.40 -18.54
C SER A 282 -2.82 -16.12 -19.02
N LEU A 283 -2.64 -17.32 -19.56
CA LEU A 283 -3.70 -18.15 -20.09
C LEU A 283 -4.02 -19.30 -19.13
N ARG A 284 -5.30 -19.60 -19.01
CA ARG A 284 -5.83 -20.86 -18.50
C ARG A 284 -6.54 -21.54 -19.66
N LEU A 285 -5.95 -22.60 -20.17
CA LEU A 285 -6.51 -23.45 -21.21
C LEU A 285 -7.38 -24.52 -20.54
N TYR A 286 -8.54 -24.79 -21.12
CA TYR A 286 -9.44 -25.84 -20.67
C TYR A 286 -10.19 -26.45 -21.85
N GLY A 287 -10.20 -27.78 -21.94
CA GLY A 287 -11.08 -28.46 -22.89
C GLY A 287 -10.71 -29.92 -23.15
N LYS A 288 -11.40 -30.51 -24.11
CA LYS A 288 -11.41 -31.94 -24.38
C LYS A 288 -10.24 -32.38 -25.27
N ILE A 289 -9.57 -33.45 -24.89
CA ILE A 289 -8.52 -34.07 -25.70
C ILE A 289 -9.08 -35.31 -26.41
N SER A 290 -8.88 -35.42 -27.72
CA SER A 290 -9.45 -36.49 -28.55
C SER A 290 -8.68 -37.82 -28.50
N ILE A 291 -8.09 -38.16 -27.35
CA ILE A 291 -7.42 -39.45 -27.14
C ILE A 291 -7.66 -39.95 -25.71
N ASP A 292 -7.71 -41.27 -25.56
CA ASP A 292 -7.85 -41.96 -24.29
C ASP A 292 -6.69 -42.95 -24.11
N ASP A 293 -5.49 -42.40 -23.92
CA ASP A 293 -4.23 -43.15 -23.85
C ASP A 293 -3.31 -42.57 -22.76
N THR A 294 -2.31 -43.34 -22.34
CA THR A 294 -1.27 -42.89 -21.39
C THR A 294 -0.03 -42.41 -22.13
N LYS A 295 0.02 -41.13 -22.50
CA LYS A 295 1.15 -40.60 -23.28
C LYS A 295 1.36 -39.09 -23.10
N ARG A 296 2.61 -38.64 -23.28
CA ARG A 296 2.98 -37.22 -23.35
C ARG A 296 2.67 -36.68 -24.75
N TRP A 297 1.97 -35.56 -24.83
CA TRP A 297 1.59 -34.88 -26.07
C TRP A 297 2.05 -33.42 -26.05
N PRO A 298 3.00 -33.04 -26.94
CA PRO A 298 3.49 -31.67 -27.04
C PRO A 298 2.57 -30.83 -27.94
N PHE A 299 1.77 -29.96 -27.33
CA PHE A 299 1.08 -28.88 -28.04
C PHE A 299 1.99 -27.65 -28.09
N TYR A 300 1.78 -26.76 -29.04
CA TYR A 300 2.60 -25.56 -29.19
C TYR A 300 1.70 -24.34 -29.21
N ILE A 301 2.02 -23.33 -28.41
CA ILE A 301 1.26 -22.08 -28.34
C ILE A 301 2.18 -20.90 -28.67
N TYR A 302 1.60 -19.91 -29.34
CA TYR A 302 2.33 -18.73 -29.81
C TYR A 302 1.59 -17.46 -29.41
N LEU A 303 2.35 -16.45 -28.97
CA LEU A 303 1.94 -15.06 -28.92
C LEU A 303 2.42 -14.38 -30.20
N GLN A 304 1.50 -13.82 -30.98
CA GLN A 304 1.80 -13.25 -32.28
C GLN A 304 1.14 -11.89 -32.50
N LYS A 305 1.66 -11.14 -33.47
CA LYS A 305 1.05 -9.93 -34.01
C LYS A 305 1.06 -9.92 -35.54
N ASN A 306 0.45 -8.90 -36.15
CA ASN A 306 0.46 -8.66 -37.60
C ASN A 306 -0.05 -9.86 -38.42
N ASN A 307 -1.25 -10.36 -38.11
CA ASN A 307 -1.85 -11.52 -38.78
C ASN A 307 -0.94 -12.77 -38.78
N LYS A 308 -0.28 -13.03 -37.63
CA LYS A 308 0.60 -14.18 -37.39
C LYS A 308 1.93 -14.17 -38.16
N THR A 309 2.33 -13.02 -38.71
CA THR A 309 3.63 -12.86 -39.39
C THR A 309 4.78 -12.60 -38.42
N THR A 310 4.48 -12.15 -37.20
CA THR A 310 5.47 -11.90 -36.15
C THR A 310 5.14 -12.74 -34.93
N VAL A 311 6.06 -13.62 -34.53
CA VAL A 311 6.01 -14.33 -33.23
C VAL A 311 6.77 -13.50 -32.21
N LEU A 312 6.14 -13.22 -31.08
CA LEU A 312 6.74 -12.49 -29.97
C LEU A 312 7.25 -13.44 -28.88
N ASP A 313 6.50 -14.52 -28.66
CA ASP A 313 6.82 -15.56 -27.69
C ASP A 313 6.14 -16.87 -28.07
N ALA A 314 6.68 -17.99 -27.59
CA ALA A 314 6.20 -19.33 -27.90
C ALA A 314 6.55 -20.30 -26.78
N ALA A 315 5.73 -21.34 -26.64
CA ALA A 315 6.02 -22.39 -25.66
C ALA A 315 5.45 -23.76 -26.08
N GLU A 316 6.12 -24.81 -25.62
CA GLU A 316 5.63 -26.18 -25.64
C GLU A 316 4.75 -26.42 -24.40
N ILE A 317 3.56 -26.98 -24.63
CA ILE A 317 2.65 -27.44 -23.60
C ILE A 317 2.74 -28.96 -23.57
N ASP A 318 3.36 -29.46 -22.51
CA ASP A 318 3.47 -30.88 -22.25
C ASP A 318 2.27 -31.40 -21.48
N LEU A 319 1.36 -32.02 -22.22
CA LEU A 319 0.18 -32.65 -21.63
C LEU A 319 0.39 -34.15 -21.50
N VAL A 320 0.29 -34.68 -20.28
CA VAL A 320 0.28 -36.13 -20.04
C VAL A 320 -1.18 -36.58 -19.93
N THR A 321 -1.62 -37.42 -20.86
CA THR A 321 -2.95 -38.00 -20.81
C THR A 321 -2.97 -39.30 -20.01
N VAL A 322 -4.11 -39.61 -19.41
CA VAL A 322 -4.40 -40.89 -18.75
C VAL A 322 -5.72 -41.46 -19.26
N PRO A 323 -5.89 -42.80 -19.31
CA PRO A 323 -7.11 -43.44 -19.78
C PRO A 323 -8.24 -43.27 -18.77
N THR A 324 -9.43 -42.94 -19.25
CA THR A 324 -10.63 -42.66 -18.43
C THR A 324 -11.89 -43.34 -18.95
N GLY A 325 -11.84 -44.07 -20.06
CA GLY A 325 -13.03 -44.66 -20.70
C GLY A 325 -13.81 -43.64 -21.53
N GLY A 326 -13.11 -42.68 -22.14
CA GLY A 326 -13.67 -41.55 -22.88
C GLY A 326 -12.63 -40.48 -23.18
N TYR A 327 -13.07 -39.35 -23.74
CA TYR A 327 -12.20 -38.20 -24.03
C TYR A 327 -12.25 -37.21 -22.86
N PRO A 328 -11.21 -37.14 -22.01
CA PRO A 328 -11.24 -36.31 -20.81
C PRO A 328 -11.00 -34.83 -21.14
N ASP A 329 -11.50 -33.96 -20.27
CA ASP A 329 -11.15 -32.55 -20.26
C ASP A 329 -9.85 -32.34 -19.47
N TYR A 330 -8.95 -31.52 -20.03
CA TYR A 330 -7.70 -31.13 -19.39
C TYR A 330 -7.62 -29.63 -19.21
N SER A 331 -6.84 -29.20 -18.22
CA SER A 331 -6.46 -27.82 -18.03
C SER A 331 -4.96 -27.64 -18.03
N TYR A 332 -4.48 -26.53 -18.60
CA TYR A 332 -3.09 -26.12 -18.53
C TYR A 332 -3.00 -24.61 -18.36
N SER A 333 -2.01 -24.12 -17.62
CA SER A 333 -1.81 -22.67 -17.45
C SER A 333 -0.44 -22.29 -17.97
N ILE A 334 -0.37 -21.15 -18.65
CA ILE A 334 0.87 -20.66 -19.24
C ILE A 334 0.89 -19.14 -19.29
N THR A 335 2.07 -18.55 -19.18
CA THR A 335 2.27 -17.11 -19.36
C THR A 335 3.20 -16.86 -20.54
N LEU A 336 2.81 -15.92 -21.40
CA LEU A 336 3.60 -15.46 -22.55
C LEU A 336 3.83 -13.96 -22.41
N GLY A 337 4.95 -13.45 -22.92
CA GLY A 337 5.33 -12.04 -22.83
C GLY A 337 5.73 -11.44 -24.16
N GLY A 338 5.44 -10.16 -24.40
CA GLY A 338 5.85 -9.51 -25.65
C GLY A 338 5.89 -8.01 -25.58
N VAL A 339 6.66 -7.39 -26.47
CA VAL A 339 6.70 -5.94 -26.66
C VAL A 339 5.80 -5.56 -27.84
N PHE A 340 4.92 -4.60 -27.61
CA PHE A 340 3.92 -4.15 -28.56
C PHE A 340 4.00 -2.65 -28.81
N ASP A 341 3.64 -2.26 -30.02
CA ASP A 341 3.43 -0.88 -30.44
C ASP A 341 1.93 -0.54 -30.36
N VAL A 342 1.62 0.76 -30.38
CA VAL A 342 0.22 1.23 -30.40
C VAL A 342 -0.47 0.71 -31.67
N ASN A 343 -1.69 0.21 -31.52
CA ASN A 343 -2.54 -0.43 -32.53
C ASN A 343 -2.13 -1.84 -32.96
N ASP A 344 -1.10 -2.42 -32.36
CA ASP A 344 -0.80 -3.83 -32.60
C ASP A 344 -2.00 -4.71 -32.19
N LYS A 345 -2.30 -5.72 -33.01
CA LYS A 345 -3.29 -6.74 -32.71
C LYS A 345 -2.62 -7.94 -32.08
N VAL A 346 -3.07 -8.32 -30.89
CA VAL A 346 -2.59 -9.52 -30.19
C VAL A 346 -3.33 -10.75 -30.70
N LEU A 347 -2.57 -11.77 -31.06
CA LEU A 347 -3.08 -13.05 -31.53
C LEU A 347 -2.46 -14.16 -30.68
N ILE A 348 -3.32 -15.04 -30.16
CA ILE A 348 -2.89 -16.31 -29.56
C ILE A 348 -3.28 -17.42 -30.51
N SER A 349 -2.36 -18.34 -30.78
CA SER A 349 -2.64 -19.48 -31.65
C SER A 349 -1.94 -20.75 -31.21
N MET A 350 -2.49 -21.90 -31.59
CA MET A 350 -1.99 -23.21 -31.17
C MET A 350 -1.86 -24.21 -32.32
N HIS A 351 -0.85 -25.08 -32.20
CA HIS A 351 -0.70 -26.31 -32.96
C HIS A 351 -0.90 -27.54 -32.07
N ARG A 352 -1.34 -28.63 -32.69
CA ARG A 352 -1.32 -29.96 -32.10
C ARG A 352 -0.02 -30.71 -32.45
N PRO A 353 0.29 -31.83 -31.79
CA PRO A 353 1.40 -32.70 -32.19
C PRO A 353 1.32 -33.10 -33.66
N ALA A 354 2.48 -33.22 -34.31
CA ALA A 354 2.59 -33.73 -35.68
C ALA A 354 2.22 -35.21 -35.74
N GLY A 355 1.50 -35.63 -36.77
CA GLY A 355 1.09 -37.02 -36.98
C GLY A 355 -0.34 -37.18 -37.52
N SER A 356 -0.71 -38.43 -37.80
CA SER A 356 -2.03 -38.81 -38.29
C SER A 356 -3.09 -38.73 -37.19
N LEU A 357 -4.31 -38.28 -37.52
CA LEU A 357 -5.45 -38.30 -36.60
C LEU A 357 -6.13 -39.67 -36.52
N THR A 358 -5.82 -40.57 -37.46
CA THR A 358 -6.41 -41.91 -37.58
C THR A 358 -5.33 -42.97 -37.70
N GLY A 359 -5.69 -44.24 -37.49
CA GLY A 359 -4.79 -45.39 -37.63
C GLY A 359 -4.29 -45.93 -36.30
N LEU A 360 -3.20 -46.71 -36.34
CA LEU A 360 -2.63 -47.40 -35.16
C LEU A 360 -2.01 -46.46 -34.11
N TYR A 361 -1.52 -45.29 -34.52
CA TYR A 361 -0.88 -44.32 -33.64
C TYR A 361 -1.44 -42.92 -33.87
N PRO A 362 -2.72 -42.69 -33.55
CA PRO A 362 -3.34 -41.38 -33.74
C PRO A 362 -2.74 -40.37 -32.77
N VAL A 363 -2.62 -39.13 -33.21
CA VAL A 363 -2.24 -37.99 -32.35
C VAL A 363 -3.48 -37.19 -31.96
N PRO A 364 -3.50 -36.57 -30.77
CA PRO A 364 -4.68 -35.89 -30.29
C PRO A 364 -4.91 -34.55 -30.96
N THR A 365 -6.19 -34.15 -30.99
CA THR A 365 -6.63 -32.76 -31.09
C THR A 365 -7.05 -32.26 -29.71
N TRP A 366 -7.09 -30.93 -29.54
CA TRP A 366 -7.62 -30.30 -28.33
C TRP A 366 -8.76 -29.36 -28.70
N THR A 367 -9.97 -29.66 -28.21
CA THR A 367 -11.12 -28.76 -28.30
C THR A 367 -11.17 -27.87 -27.07
N LEU A 368 -10.64 -26.65 -27.19
CA LEU A 368 -10.68 -25.66 -26.12
C LEU A 368 -12.11 -25.12 -25.97
N SER A 369 -12.60 -25.08 -24.73
CA SER A 369 -13.97 -24.68 -24.44
C SER A 369 -14.09 -23.21 -24.09
N LYS A 370 -15.11 -22.54 -24.62
CA LYS A 370 -15.54 -21.19 -24.20
C LYS A 370 -16.25 -21.19 -22.84
N GLY A 371 -16.71 -22.35 -22.38
CA GLY A 371 -17.53 -22.52 -21.18
C GLY A 371 -18.99 -22.10 -21.37
N PHE A 372 -19.80 -22.41 -20.35
CA PHE A 372 -21.26 -22.18 -20.40
C PHE A 372 -21.66 -20.72 -20.15
N SER A 373 -20.79 -19.94 -19.49
CA SER A 373 -21.02 -18.54 -19.15
C SER A 373 -19.71 -17.80 -18.92
N SER A 374 -19.76 -16.47 -18.88
CA SER A 374 -18.61 -15.60 -18.60
C SER A 374 -17.97 -15.84 -17.23
N ASN A 375 -18.69 -16.47 -16.30
CA ASN A 375 -18.24 -16.78 -14.94
C ASN A 375 -18.00 -18.29 -14.72
N SER A 376 -18.15 -19.13 -15.75
CA SER A 376 -17.91 -20.56 -15.63
C SER A 376 -16.46 -20.88 -15.27
N PRO A 377 -16.19 -21.70 -14.23
CA PRO A 377 -14.83 -22.13 -13.93
C PRO A 377 -14.29 -23.15 -14.94
N VAL A 378 -15.15 -23.64 -15.85
CA VAL A 378 -14.88 -24.65 -16.87
C VAL A 378 -14.79 -23.94 -18.22
N ARG A 379 -13.69 -23.21 -18.44
CA ARG A 379 -13.48 -22.40 -19.65
C ARG A 379 -12.02 -22.11 -19.91
N THR A 380 -11.70 -21.84 -21.17
CA THR A 380 -10.45 -21.21 -21.59
C THR A 380 -10.55 -19.70 -21.42
N SER A 381 -9.59 -19.11 -20.72
CA SER A 381 -9.54 -17.69 -20.41
C SER A 381 -8.13 -17.14 -20.53
N LEU A 382 -8.04 -15.85 -20.79
CA LEU A 382 -6.83 -15.07 -20.88
C LEU A 382 -6.94 -13.87 -19.95
N ILE A 383 -5.86 -13.59 -19.22
CA ILE A 383 -5.66 -12.37 -18.46
C ILE A 383 -4.43 -11.67 -19.03
N TYR A 384 -4.49 -10.37 -19.25
CA TYR A 384 -3.32 -9.61 -19.67
C TYR A 384 -3.21 -8.24 -19.00
N TRP A 385 -1.97 -7.80 -18.82
CA TRP A 385 -1.63 -6.52 -18.23
C TRP A 385 -0.34 -5.99 -18.84
N LYS A 386 -0.19 -4.67 -18.82
CA LYS A 386 1.07 -4.01 -19.16
C LYS A 386 2.03 -4.20 -17.98
N LEU A 387 3.29 -4.53 -18.28
CA LEU A 387 4.37 -4.73 -17.30
C LEU A 387 5.02 -3.42 -16.86
#